data_AF-A0A841T3J6-F1
#
_entry.id   AF-A0A841T3J6-F1
#
_cell.length_a   1.000
_cell.length_b   1.000
_cell.length_c   1.000
_cell.angle_alpha   90.00
_cell.angle_beta   90.00
_cell.angle_gamma   90.00
#
_symmetry.space_group_name_H-M   'P 1'
#
loop_
_entity.id
_entity.type
_entity.pdbx_description
1 polymer ?
#
loop_
_entity_poly.entity_id
_entity_poly.type
_entity_poly.pdbx_seq_one_letter_code
_entity_poly.pdbx_strand_id
1 'polypeptide(L)' 'MRPLKDEHLLEVYREAKRMNLSHEFIELLEDAIEMRQLEHRLKA' A
#
# COMPACT_ATOMS: atom_id res chain seq x y z
N MET A 1 -1.48 16.70 -7.85
CA MET A 1 -1.53 15.54 -6.95
C MET A 1 -0.32 15.60 -6.04
N ARG A 2 -0.50 15.69 -4.72
CA ARG A 2 0.64 15.64 -3.79
C ARG A 2 1.29 14.26 -3.94
N PRO A 3 2.63 14.14 -3.97
CA PRO A 3 3.27 12.82 -4.02
C PRO A 3 2.76 11.98 -2.86
N LEU A 4 2.33 10.75 -3.14
CA LEU A 4 1.96 9.77 -2.13
C LEU A 4 3.14 9.65 -1.17
N LYS A 5 2.97 10.23 0.02
CA LYS A 5 3.87 9.98 1.15
C LYS A 5 3.68 8.53 1.58
N ASP A 6 4.74 7.94 2.09
CA ASP A 6 4.77 6.52 2.47
C ASP A 6 3.63 6.14 3.43
N GLU A 7 3.25 7.07 4.32
CA GLU A 7 2.09 6.91 5.23
C GLU A 7 0.78 6.71 4.48
N HIS A 8 0.55 7.47 3.41
CA HIS A 8 -0.69 7.39 2.64
C HIS A 8 -0.73 6.12 1.80
N LEU A 9 0.40 5.66 1.26
CA LEU A 9 0.47 4.38 0.54
C LEU A 9 0.10 3.21 1.45
N LEU A 10 0.62 3.20 2.68
CA LEU A 10 0.31 2.17 3.68
C LEU A 10 -1.16 2.22 4.13
N GLU A 11 -1.71 3.43 4.30
CA GLU A 11 -3.12 3.63 4.64
C GLU A 11 -4.04 3.08 3.53
N VAL A 12 -3.79 3.45 2.28
CA VAL A 12 -4.56 2.99 1.12
C VAL A 12 -4.48 1.47 0.99
N TYR A 13 -3.31 0.87 1.20
CA TYR A 13 -3.14 -0.59 1.18
C TYR A 13 -3.97 -1.30 2.26
N ARG A 14 -3.95 -0.79 3.50
CA ARG A 14 -4.75 -1.36 4.59
C ARG A 14 -6.24 -1.28 4.29
N GLU A 15 -6.71 -0.12 3.84
CA GLU A 15 -8.12 0.07 3.51
C GLU A 15 -8.53 -0.75 2.27
N ALA A 16 -7.68 -0.87 1.26
CA ALA A 16 -7.92 -1.72 0.10
C ALA A 16 -8.13 -3.19 0.48
N LYS A 17 -7.31 -3.72 1.42
CA LYS A 17 -7.52 -5.07 1.97
C LYS A 17 -8.79 -5.18 2.80
N ARG A 18 -9.13 -4.18 3.63
CA ARG A 18 -10.36 -4.19 4.44
C ARG A 18 -11.63 -4.13 3.60
N MET A 19 -11.61 -3.37 2.51
CA MET A 19 -12.73 -3.23 1.58
C MET A 19 -12.80 -4.40 0.57
N ASN A 20 -11.84 -5.32 0.62
CA ASN A 20 -11.71 -6.45 -0.31
C ASN A 20 -11.75 -5.97 -1.78
N LEU A 21 -10.95 -4.93 -2.09
CA LEU A 21 -10.80 -4.41 -3.45
C LEU A 21 -10.16 -5.45 -4.37
N SER A 22 -10.10 -5.15 -5.67
CA SER A 22 -9.55 -6.10 -6.65
C SER A 22 -8.14 -6.52 -6.29
N HIS A 23 -7.84 -7.79 -6.57
CA HIS A 23 -6.52 -8.36 -6.31
C HIS A 23 -5.42 -7.60 -7.08
N GLU A 24 -5.68 -7.28 -8.34
CA GLU A 24 -4.77 -6.48 -9.19
C GLU A 24 -4.46 -5.11 -8.56
N PHE A 25 -5.44 -4.45 -7.95
CA PHE A 25 -5.18 -3.18 -7.28
C PHE A 25 -4.32 -3.35 -6.02
N ILE A 26 -4.54 -4.43 -5.28
CA ILE A 26 -3.74 -4.74 -4.09
C ILE A 26 -2.30 -5.07 -4.49
N GLU A 27 -2.08 -5.83 -5.56
CA GLU A 27 -0.73 -6.14 -6.08
C GLU A 27 0.02 -4.87 -6.49
N LEU A 28 -0.63 -3.93 -7.16
CA LEU A 28 0.00 -2.63 -7.51
C LEU A 28 0.47 -1.85 -6.27
N LEU A 29 -0.27 -1.96 -5.15
CA LEU A 29 0.13 -1.34 -3.89
C LEU A 29 1.27 -2.10 -3.23
N GLU A 30 1.29 -3.44 -3.32
CA GLU A 30 2.38 -4.28 -2.81
C GLU A 30 3.69 -3.99 -3.55
N ASP A 31 3.66 -3.91 -4.88
CA ASP A 31 4.80 -3.51 -5.71
C ASP A 31 5.33 -2.12 -5.31
N ALA A 32 4.42 -1.14 -5.14
CA ALA A 32 4.81 0.21 -4.74
C ALA A 32 5.41 0.28 -3.33
N ILE A 33 4.96 -0.59 -2.41
CA ILE A 33 5.50 -0.72 -1.05
C ILE A 33 6.89 -1.35 -1.08
N GLU A 34 7.08 -2.40 -1.89
CA GLU A 34 8.37 -3.09 -2.08
C GLU A 34 9.41 -2.16 -2.71
N MET A 35 9.05 -1.43 -3.77
CA MET A 35 9.93 -0.45 -4.42
C MET A 35 10.44 0.64 -3.47
N ARG A 36 9.68 0.93 -2.40
CA ARG A 36 10.02 1.95 -1.39
C ARG A 36 10.62 1.35 -0.11
N GLN A 37 10.83 0.03 -0.06
CA GLN A 37 11.36 -0.70 1.11
C GLN A 37 10.52 -0.49 2.38
N LEU A 38 9.20 -0.41 2.24
CA LEU A 38 8.26 -0.12 3.32
C LEU A 38 7.62 -1.36 3.96
N GLU A 39 8.01 -2.57 3.56
CA GLU A 39 7.42 -3.84 4.01
C GLU A 39 7.56 -4.03 5.52
N HIS A 40 8.63 -3.48 6.11
CA HIS A 40 8.86 -3.48 7.56
C HIS A 40 7.76 -2.72 8.32
N ARG A 41 7.10 -1.73 7.70
CA ARG A 41 5.99 -0.96 8.29
C ARG A 41 4.63 -1.66 8.19
N LEU A 42 4.55 -2.78 7.46
CA LEU A 42 3.34 -3.61 7.40
C LEU A 42 3.25 -4.61 8.57
N LYS A 43 4.38 -4.96 9.19
CA LYS A 43 4.46 -5.96 10.27
C LYS A 43 4.43 -5.37 11.68
N ALA A 44 4.51 -4.05 11.80
CA ALA A 44 4.45 -3.29 13.05
C ALA A 44 3.01 -2.85 13.35
#